data_AF-D6K0F8-F1
#
_entry.id   AF-D6K0F8-F1
#
_cell.length_a   1.000
_cell.length_b   1.000
_cell.length_c   1.000
_cell.angle_alpha   90.00
_cell.angle_beta   90.00
_cell.angle_gamma   90.00
#
_symmetry.space_group_name_H-M   'P 1'
#
loop_
_entity.id
_entity.type
_entity.pdbx_description
1 polymer ?
#
loop_
_entity_poly.entity_id
_entity_poly.type
_entity_poly.pdbx_seq_one_letter_code
_entity_poly.pdbx_strand_id
1 'polypeptide(L)'
;MWWLRAAQDGDGNAANALGALHAERGETQTAERWYRAAMDAGDVNGAYNLALLCAEQGRTSQAEQWYRRAAYAGHREAANALAVLLLQVGDTAGAEPWFSKAAEAGSVDAAFNLGILYAGRDMTAEALRWYERAAAAGHTEAALQVGIARLRAGDEQEAERHLRCAAGGGSAEAAYRLATVLDARRPPAPAHELGESAVHEKTECEEWYERAATQGHRRAQVRVGMLAAARGDVVEAARWYRTAAEAGSRNGAFNLGLLLAREGSEPEAVVWWTRAAEAGHGRAALRLALVHARRGELTEGQRWADRAAALGPREVAQRATRLRDALREELSA
;
A
#
# COMPACT_ATOMS: atom_id res chain seq x y z
N MET A 1 36.77 -20.01 20.77
CA MET A 1 37.68 -20.13 21.94
C MET A 1 37.80 -18.82 22.72
N TRP A 2 38.06 -17.68 22.09
CA TRP A 2 38.20 -16.39 22.80
C TRP A 2 36.89 -15.86 23.40
N TRP A 3 35.79 -15.86 22.64
CA TRP A 3 34.46 -15.45 23.10
C TRP A 3 33.91 -16.28 24.28
N LEU A 4 34.10 -17.60 24.24
CA LEU A 4 33.67 -18.50 25.32
C LEU A 4 34.37 -18.19 26.64
N ARG A 5 35.69 -17.95 26.58
CA ARG A 5 36.48 -17.63 27.76
C ARG A 5 36.09 -16.26 28.33
N ALA A 6 35.96 -15.25 27.48
CA ALA A 6 35.51 -13.92 27.89
C ALA A 6 34.13 -13.97 28.58
N ALA A 7 33.17 -14.70 28.00
CA ALA A 7 31.85 -14.87 28.59
C ALA A 7 31.88 -15.62 29.93
N GLN A 8 32.74 -16.64 30.07
CA GLN A 8 32.95 -17.35 31.34
C GLN A 8 33.62 -16.47 32.40
N ASP A 9 34.47 -15.53 31.98
CA ASP A 9 35.12 -14.54 32.82
C ASP A 9 34.20 -13.35 33.16
N GLY A 10 32.93 -13.39 32.74
CA GLY A 10 31.90 -12.40 33.10
C GLY A 10 31.68 -11.28 32.08
N ASP A 11 32.20 -11.38 30.86
CA ASP A 11 31.93 -10.40 29.80
C ASP A 11 30.50 -10.57 29.24
N GLY A 12 29.65 -9.59 29.51
CA GLY A 12 28.25 -9.60 29.10
C GLY A 12 28.03 -9.56 27.59
N ASN A 13 28.84 -8.79 26.84
CA ASN A 13 28.74 -8.72 25.38
C ASN A 13 29.13 -10.06 24.75
N ALA A 14 30.16 -10.71 25.29
CA ALA A 14 30.59 -12.02 24.84
C ALA A 14 29.55 -13.10 25.14
N ALA A 15 28.95 -13.07 26.33
CA ALA A 15 27.84 -13.95 26.68
C ALA A 15 26.63 -13.74 25.75
N ASN A 16 26.29 -12.49 25.44
CA ASN A 16 25.19 -12.16 24.52
C ASN A 16 25.46 -12.68 23.09
N ALA A 17 26.68 -12.50 22.58
CA ALA A 17 27.07 -13.01 21.27
C ALA A 17 27.02 -14.54 21.18
N LEU A 18 27.43 -15.25 22.25
CA LEU A 18 27.28 -16.71 22.31
C LEU A 18 25.81 -17.10 22.33
N GLY A 19 24.96 -16.39 23.07
CA GLY A 19 23.52 -16.60 23.09
C GLY A 19 22.92 -16.53 21.68
N ALA A 20 23.27 -15.50 20.91
CA ALA A 20 22.83 -15.34 19.52
C ALA A 20 23.27 -16.51 18.62
N LEU A 21 24.54 -16.91 18.70
CA LEU A 21 25.08 -18.03 17.93
C LEU A 21 24.36 -19.35 18.24
N HIS A 22 24.03 -19.59 19.51
CA HIS A 22 23.30 -20.78 19.92
C HIS A 22 21.82 -20.72 19.49
N ALA A 23 21.20 -19.53 19.50
CA ALA A 23 19.84 -19.34 19.01
C ALA A 23 19.73 -19.64 17.51
N GLU A 24 20.68 -19.17 16.69
CA GLU A 24 20.76 -19.46 15.24
C GLU A 24 20.86 -20.97 14.95
N ARG A 25 21.46 -21.74 15.85
CA ARG A 25 21.58 -23.19 15.76
C ARG A 25 20.35 -23.96 16.28
N GLY A 26 19.33 -23.25 16.77
CA GLY A 26 18.17 -23.86 17.42
C GLY A 26 18.44 -24.40 18.82
N GLU A 27 19.59 -24.10 19.41
CA GLU A 27 20.00 -24.55 20.75
C GLU A 27 19.41 -23.63 21.83
N THR A 28 18.08 -23.56 21.88
CA THR A 28 17.30 -22.58 22.66
C THR A 28 17.66 -22.54 24.14
N GLN A 29 17.86 -23.68 24.79
CA GLN A 29 18.21 -23.74 26.22
C GLN A 29 19.61 -23.17 26.49
N THR A 30 20.56 -23.43 25.58
CA THR A 30 21.92 -22.91 25.67
C THR A 30 21.92 -21.41 25.42
N ALA A 31 21.16 -20.95 24.43
CA ALA A 31 20.95 -19.53 24.16
C ALA A 31 20.38 -18.79 25.39
N GLU A 32 19.34 -19.33 26.02
CA GLU A 32 18.76 -18.74 27.24
C GLU A 32 19.77 -18.60 28.37
N ARG A 33 20.62 -19.61 28.60
CA ARG A 33 21.64 -19.57 29.65
C ARG A 33 22.64 -18.46 29.39
N TRP A 34 23.09 -18.32 28.15
CA TRP A 34 24.03 -17.28 27.77
C TRP A 34 23.43 -15.87 27.83
N TYR A 35 22.18 -15.68 27.41
CA TYR A 35 21.53 -14.39 27.56
C TYR A 35 21.25 -14.02 29.03
N ARG A 36 20.96 -15.00 29.90
CA ARG A 36 20.90 -14.75 31.35
C ARG A 36 22.25 -14.33 31.91
N ALA A 37 23.33 -15.04 31.53
CA ALA A 37 24.68 -14.67 31.92
C ALA A 37 25.06 -13.25 31.44
N ALA A 38 24.66 -12.88 30.23
CA ALA A 38 24.85 -11.52 29.70
C ALA A 38 24.16 -10.47 30.56
N MET A 39 22.91 -10.73 30.92
CA MET A 39 22.11 -9.84 31.78
C MET A 39 22.67 -9.74 33.20
N ASP A 40 23.15 -10.85 33.78
CA ASP A 40 23.78 -10.87 35.10
C ASP A 40 25.11 -10.10 35.11
N ALA A 41 25.81 -10.08 33.98
CA ALA A 41 26.98 -9.24 33.73
C ALA A 41 26.64 -7.76 33.39
N GLY A 42 25.36 -7.39 33.38
CA GLY A 42 24.89 -6.02 33.14
C GLY A 42 24.65 -5.65 31.68
N ASP A 43 24.76 -6.59 30.74
CA ASP A 43 24.40 -6.34 29.34
C ASP A 43 22.87 -6.33 29.15
N VAL A 44 22.34 -5.16 28.83
CA VAL A 44 20.90 -4.94 28.61
C VAL A 44 20.37 -5.75 27.41
N ASN A 45 21.23 -6.06 26.43
CA ASN A 45 20.84 -6.85 25.25
C ASN A 45 20.43 -8.28 25.64
N GLY A 46 20.97 -8.83 26.73
CA GLY A 46 20.60 -10.17 27.21
C GLY A 46 19.11 -10.30 27.50
N ALA A 47 18.52 -9.29 28.16
CA ALA A 47 17.08 -9.27 28.42
C ALA A 47 16.25 -9.09 27.14
N TYR A 48 16.69 -8.26 26.20
CA TYR A 48 16.01 -8.09 24.91
C TYR A 48 16.02 -9.38 24.07
N ASN A 49 17.17 -10.06 23.99
CA ASN A 49 17.28 -11.29 23.22
C ASN A 49 16.56 -12.49 23.87
N LEU A 50 16.48 -12.55 25.21
CA LEU A 50 15.58 -13.48 25.90
C LEU A 50 14.11 -13.23 25.53
N ALA A 51 13.72 -11.96 25.43
CA ALA A 51 12.35 -11.60 25.07
C ALA A 51 12.00 -12.05 23.65
N LEU A 52 12.90 -11.82 22.68
CA LEU A 52 12.75 -12.31 21.29
C LEU A 52 12.60 -13.84 21.26
N LEU A 53 13.49 -14.56 21.93
CA LEU A 53 13.47 -16.02 21.99
C LEU A 53 12.17 -16.56 22.62
N CYS A 54 11.65 -15.88 23.65
CA CYS A 54 10.36 -16.20 24.25
C CYS A 54 9.20 -15.94 23.27
N ALA A 55 9.23 -14.82 22.55
CA ALA A 55 8.19 -14.44 21.59
C ALA A 55 8.11 -15.42 20.42
N GLU A 56 9.24 -15.84 19.87
CA GLU A 56 9.32 -16.85 18.79
C GLU A 56 8.71 -18.21 19.20
N GLN A 57 8.80 -18.55 20.49
CA GLN A 57 8.23 -19.76 21.05
C GLN A 57 6.77 -19.60 21.53
N GLY A 58 6.14 -18.45 21.25
CA GLY A 58 4.77 -18.14 21.69
C GLY A 58 4.62 -17.92 23.19
N ARG A 59 5.73 -17.74 23.94
CA ARG A 59 5.72 -17.47 25.39
C ARG A 59 5.51 -15.98 25.67
N THR A 60 4.37 -15.44 25.23
CA THR A 60 4.04 -14.00 25.25
C THR A 60 4.23 -13.35 26.63
N SER A 61 3.76 -13.97 27.71
CA SER A 61 3.89 -13.40 29.06
C SER A 61 5.34 -13.32 29.54
N GLN A 62 6.20 -14.24 29.12
CA GLN A 62 7.63 -14.20 29.45
C GLN A 62 8.36 -13.19 28.56
N ALA A 63 8.00 -13.12 27.28
CA ALA A 63 8.52 -12.10 26.37
C ALA A 63 8.22 -10.69 26.90
N GLU A 64 6.98 -10.43 27.34
CA GLU A 64 6.60 -9.15 27.91
C GLU A 64 7.47 -8.77 29.13
N GLN A 65 7.67 -9.71 30.06
CA GLN A 65 8.50 -9.48 31.26
C GLN A 65 9.93 -9.10 30.89
N TRP A 66 10.52 -9.81 29.93
CA TRP A 66 11.89 -9.56 29.49
C TRP A 66 12.01 -8.24 28.70
N TYR A 67 11.05 -7.94 27.81
CA TYR A 67 11.03 -6.66 27.13
C TYR A 67 10.85 -5.49 28.10
N ARG A 68 9.96 -5.60 29.10
CA ARG A 68 9.82 -4.58 30.16
C ARG A 68 11.14 -4.34 30.86
N ARG A 69 11.85 -5.40 31.25
CA ARG A 69 13.16 -5.28 31.92
C ARG A 69 14.18 -4.53 31.05
N ALA A 70 14.33 -4.92 29.78
CA ALA A 70 15.24 -4.25 28.85
C ALA A 70 14.82 -2.78 28.58
N ALA A 71 13.53 -2.53 28.39
CA ALA A 71 12.98 -1.20 28.12
C ALA A 71 13.09 -0.24 29.32
N TYR A 72 12.94 -0.75 30.56
CA TYR A 72 13.22 0.03 31.77
C TYR A 72 14.69 0.40 31.89
N ALA A 73 15.58 -0.50 31.48
CA ALA A 73 17.02 -0.25 31.39
C ALA A 73 17.42 0.66 30.21
N GLY A 74 16.46 1.16 29.41
CA GLY A 74 16.71 2.13 28.34
C GLY A 74 16.92 1.51 26.96
N HIS A 75 16.74 0.20 26.78
CA HIS A 75 16.84 -0.43 25.48
C HIS A 75 15.70 0.00 24.56
N ARG A 76 16.05 0.71 23.49
CA ARG A 76 15.12 1.35 22.56
C ARG A 76 14.26 0.35 21.79
N GLU A 77 14.88 -0.67 21.21
CA GLU A 77 14.22 -1.71 20.42
C GLU A 77 13.32 -2.57 21.31
N ALA A 78 13.74 -2.84 22.55
CA ALA A 78 12.89 -3.51 23.54
C ALA A 78 11.66 -2.68 23.93
N ALA A 79 11.79 -1.35 24.03
CA ALA A 79 10.65 -0.47 24.28
C ALA A 79 9.67 -0.46 23.09
N ASN A 80 10.18 -0.46 21.85
CA ASN A 80 9.35 -0.58 20.65
C ASN A 80 8.64 -1.95 20.59
N ALA A 81 9.38 -3.06 20.77
CA ALA A 81 8.81 -4.41 20.78
C ALA A 81 7.79 -4.61 21.93
N LEU A 82 8.13 -4.04 23.10
CA LEU A 82 7.25 -3.53 24.15
C LEU A 82 5.85 -3.22 23.69
N ALA A 83 5.78 -2.05 23.08
CA ALA A 83 4.57 -1.41 22.68
C ALA A 83 3.82 -2.19 21.60
N VAL A 84 4.54 -2.82 20.65
CA VAL A 84 3.92 -3.68 19.62
C VAL A 84 3.22 -4.88 20.27
N LEU A 85 3.85 -5.52 21.25
CA LEU A 85 3.26 -6.66 21.97
C LEU A 85 1.96 -6.25 22.69
N LEU A 86 1.99 -5.09 23.36
CA LEU A 86 0.82 -4.53 24.05
C LEU A 86 -0.31 -4.18 23.08
N LEU A 87 0.01 -3.62 21.90
CA LEU A 87 -0.98 -3.38 20.85
C LEU A 87 -1.63 -4.67 20.33
N GLN A 88 -0.88 -5.75 20.15
CA GLN A 88 -1.42 -7.03 19.68
C GLN A 88 -2.46 -7.62 20.63
N VAL A 89 -2.34 -7.37 21.93
CA VAL A 89 -3.32 -7.78 22.95
C VAL A 89 -4.41 -6.72 23.19
N GLY A 90 -4.42 -5.62 22.42
CA GLY A 90 -5.41 -4.56 22.49
C GLY A 90 -5.14 -3.46 23.52
N ASP A 91 -4.00 -3.49 24.22
CA ASP A 91 -3.62 -2.49 25.22
C ASP A 91 -2.94 -1.27 24.57
N THR A 92 -3.76 -0.45 23.91
CA THR A 92 -3.29 0.80 23.27
C THR A 92 -2.79 1.83 24.27
N ALA A 93 -3.39 1.88 25.47
CA ALA A 93 -3.02 2.83 26.52
C ALA A 93 -1.67 2.47 27.15
N GLY A 94 -1.42 1.17 27.36
CA GLY A 94 -0.12 0.68 27.85
C GLY A 94 0.98 0.75 26.80
N ALA A 95 0.67 0.63 25.50
CA ALA A 95 1.65 0.71 24.42
C ALA A 95 2.22 2.12 24.21
N GLU A 96 1.39 3.16 24.31
CA GLU A 96 1.76 4.54 23.97
C GLU A 96 3.00 5.07 24.74
N PRO A 97 3.11 4.94 26.08
CA PRO A 97 4.30 5.40 26.80
C PRO A 97 5.59 4.73 26.32
N TRP A 98 5.52 3.45 25.92
CA TRP A 98 6.67 2.69 25.44
C TRP A 98 7.09 3.11 24.04
N PHE A 99 6.12 3.35 23.14
CA PHE A 99 6.45 3.96 21.86
C PHE A 99 7.02 5.37 22.03
N SER A 100 6.46 6.21 22.92
CA SER A 100 6.98 7.57 23.17
C SER A 100 8.44 7.50 23.61
N LYS A 101 8.74 6.65 24.60
CA LYS A 101 10.10 6.45 25.10
C LYS A 101 11.05 5.95 24.00
N ALA A 102 10.62 4.98 23.20
CA ALA A 102 11.42 4.47 22.08
C ALA A 102 11.65 5.53 21.00
N ALA A 103 10.63 6.30 20.64
CA ALA A 103 10.70 7.36 19.64
C ALA A 103 11.59 8.53 20.10
N GLU A 104 11.49 8.91 21.37
CA GLU A 104 12.37 9.88 22.04
C GLU A 104 13.83 9.44 22.02
N ALA A 105 14.10 8.14 22.22
CA ALA A 105 15.41 7.52 22.04
C ALA A 105 15.83 7.34 20.56
N GLY A 106 15.06 7.85 19.61
CA GLY A 106 15.39 7.86 18.18
C GLY A 106 14.92 6.63 17.41
N SER A 107 13.98 5.85 17.93
CA SER A 107 13.37 4.74 17.17
C SER A 107 12.45 5.32 16.11
N VAL A 108 12.81 5.09 14.85
CA VAL A 108 12.04 5.56 13.70
C VAL A 108 10.71 4.80 13.60
N ASP A 109 10.73 3.49 13.80
CA ASP A 109 9.53 2.64 13.78
C ASP A 109 8.56 3.00 14.92
N ALA A 110 9.08 3.31 16.12
CA ALA A 110 8.22 3.75 17.22
C ALA A 110 7.55 5.09 16.93
N ALA A 111 8.27 6.04 16.31
CA ALA A 111 7.69 7.31 15.88
C ALA A 111 6.58 7.07 14.84
N PHE A 112 6.80 6.20 13.85
CA PHE A 112 5.75 5.84 12.89
C PHE A 112 4.54 5.17 13.56
N ASN A 113 4.77 4.24 14.49
CA ASN A 113 3.70 3.55 15.24
C ASN A 113 2.90 4.49 16.15
N LEU A 114 3.53 5.51 16.75
CA LEU A 114 2.79 6.59 17.44
C LEU A 114 1.90 7.35 16.48
N GLY A 115 2.41 7.65 15.28
CA GLY A 115 1.61 8.26 14.22
C GLY A 115 0.34 7.47 13.92
N ILE A 116 0.45 6.13 13.81
CA ILE A 116 -0.70 5.24 13.60
C ILE A 116 -1.66 5.29 14.78
N LEU A 117 -1.14 5.22 16.01
CA LEU A 117 -1.94 5.21 17.23
C LEU A 117 -2.74 6.51 17.40
N TYR A 118 -2.14 7.67 17.18
CA TYR A 118 -2.84 8.96 17.22
C TYR A 118 -3.83 9.11 16.06
N ALA A 119 -3.50 8.64 14.86
CA ALA A 119 -4.42 8.67 13.73
C ALA A 119 -5.67 7.81 13.99
N GLY A 120 -5.52 6.66 14.64
CA GLY A 120 -6.64 5.80 15.06
C GLY A 120 -7.55 6.42 16.13
N ARG A 121 -7.12 7.51 16.78
CA ARG A 121 -7.89 8.31 17.73
C ARG A 121 -8.36 9.65 17.13
N ASP A 122 -8.28 9.79 15.81
CA ASP A 122 -8.58 11.01 15.05
C ASP A 122 -7.73 12.25 15.44
N MET A 123 -6.63 12.04 16.18
CA MET A 123 -5.65 13.07 16.58
C MET A 123 -4.68 13.35 15.44
N THR A 124 -5.20 13.97 14.37
CA THR A 124 -4.51 14.10 13.08
C THR A 124 -3.25 14.97 13.17
N ALA A 125 -3.25 16.00 14.02
CA ALA A 125 -2.10 16.90 14.16
C ALA A 125 -0.92 16.22 14.87
N GLU A 126 -1.20 15.48 15.93
CA GLU A 126 -0.24 14.69 16.69
C GLU A 126 0.31 13.56 15.82
N ALA A 127 -0.56 12.86 15.11
CA ALA A 127 -0.16 11.82 14.16
C ALA A 127 0.80 12.38 13.10
N LEU A 128 0.49 13.54 12.52
CA LEU A 128 1.32 14.17 11.51
C LEU A 128 2.71 14.54 12.05
N ARG A 129 2.82 15.07 13.27
CA ARG A 129 4.12 15.40 13.88
C ARG A 129 5.00 14.15 14.03
N TRP A 130 4.42 13.04 14.43
CA TRP A 130 5.14 11.78 14.56
C TRP A 130 5.54 11.19 13.21
N TYR A 131 4.65 11.26 12.21
CA TYR A 131 4.99 10.89 10.84
C TYR A 131 6.08 11.78 10.25
N GLU A 132 6.06 13.09 10.47
CA GLU A 132 7.12 14.02 10.04
C GLU A 132 8.47 13.66 10.65
N ARG A 133 8.51 13.34 11.95
CA ARG A 133 9.72 12.89 12.62
C ARG A 133 10.26 11.58 12.04
N ALA A 134 9.40 10.59 11.80
CA ALA A 134 9.81 9.32 11.19
C ALA A 134 10.23 9.50 9.71
N ALA A 135 9.54 10.33 8.95
CA ALA A 135 9.85 10.65 7.57
C ALA A 135 11.20 11.37 7.44
N ALA A 136 11.50 12.32 8.34
CA ALA A 136 12.78 13.01 8.39
C ALA A 136 13.96 12.05 8.67
N ALA A 137 13.69 10.93 9.34
CA ALA A 137 14.65 9.86 9.58
C ALA A 137 14.66 8.76 8.49
N GLY A 138 13.95 8.97 7.37
CA GLY A 138 13.98 8.10 6.20
C GLY A 138 12.90 7.01 6.15
N HIS A 139 11.89 7.05 7.03
CA HIS A 139 10.82 6.04 7.01
C HIS A 139 9.88 6.24 5.81
N THR A 140 9.89 5.26 4.89
CA THR A 140 9.13 5.30 3.63
C THR A 140 7.62 5.52 3.82
N GLU A 141 6.97 4.71 4.65
CA GLU A 141 5.51 4.84 4.86
C GLU A 141 5.12 6.11 5.61
N ALA A 142 5.93 6.58 6.57
CA ALA A 142 5.70 7.85 7.22
C ALA A 142 5.77 9.00 6.21
N ALA A 143 6.77 9.01 5.33
CA ALA A 143 6.89 10.00 4.26
C ALA A 143 5.67 9.97 3.31
N LEU A 144 5.13 8.78 3.00
CA LEU A 144 3.87 8.68 2.26
C LEU A 144 2.70 9.33 3.03
N GLN A 145 2.55 9.06 4.32
CA GLN A 145 1.46 9.65 5.12
C GLN A 145 1.57 11.18 5.19
N VAL A 146 2.77 11.73 5.37
CA VAL A 146 3.01 13.18 5.33
C VAL A 146 2.65 13.74 3.96
N GLY A 147 3.11 13.11 2.88
CA GLY A 147 2.79 13.53 1.51
C GLY A 147 1.29 13.56 1.24
N ILE A 148 0.55 12.55 1.69
CA ILE A 148 -0.93 12.51 1.59
C ILE A 148 -1.57 13.64 2.40
N ALA A 149 -1.10 13.91 3.61
CA ALA A 149 -1.61 14.98 4.46
C ALA A 149 -1.38 16.37 3.81
N ARG A 150 -0.20 16.61 3.23
CA ARG A 150 0.12 17.84 2.50
C ARG A 150 -0.75 18.04 1.27
N LEU A 151 -1.02 16.98 0.50
CA LEU A 151 -1.97 17.04 -0.62
C LEU A 151 -3.38 17.44 -0.16
N ARG A 152 -3.86 16.92 0.97
CA ARG A 152 -5.18 17.29 1.52
C ARG A 152 -5.21 18.76 1.98
N ALA A 153 -4.08 19.28 2.45
CA ALA A 153 -3.93 20.68 2.82
C ALA A 153 -3.72 21.62 1.62
N GLY A 154 -3.58 21.08 0.40
CA GLY A 154 -3.30 21.86 -0.81
C GLY A 154 -1.84 22.29 -0.96
N ASP A 155 -0.94 21.83 -0.09
CA ASP A 155 0.49 22.09 -0.18
C ASP A 155 1.17 21.07 -1.09
N GLU A 156 1.03 21.28 -2.39
CA GLU A 156 1.55 20.33 -3.36
C GLU A 156 3.08 20.31 -3.43
N GLN A 157 3.77 21.39 -3.04
CA GLN A 157 5.24 21.44 -3.09
C GLN A 157 5.85 20.56 -1.99
N GLU A 158 5.37 20.70 -0.75
CA GLU A 158 5.79 19.82 0.35
C GLU A 158 5.32 18.39 0.12
N ALA A 159 4.11 18.19 -0.43
CA ALA A 159 3.65 16.87 -0.81
C ALA A 159 4.62 16.19 -1.79
N GLU A 160 5.04 16.89 -2.84
CA GLU A 160 5.97 16.34 -3.83
C GLU A 160 7.29 15.88 -3.18
N ARG A 161 7.87 16.69 -2.28
CA ARG A 161 9.12 16.34 -1.59
C ARG A 161 8.99 15.03 -0.83
N HIS A 162 7.95 14.90 -0.01
CA HIS A 162 7.71 13.68 0.77
C HIS A 162 7.37 12.47 -0.10
N LEU A 163 6.59 12.67 -1.17
CA LEU A 163 6.26 11.62 -2.12
C LEU A 163 7.50 11.13 -2.90
N ARG A 164 8.43 12.02 -3.27
CA ARG A 164 9.72 11.63 -3.86
C ARG A 164 10.54 10.76 -2.91
N CYS A 165 10.64 11.13 -1.64
CA CYS A 165 11.31 10.31 -0.63
C CYS A 165 10.67 8.93 -0.50
N ALA A 166 9.34 8.86 -0.36
CA ALA A 166 8.63 7.59 -0.23
C ALA A 166 8.71 6.73 -1.50
N ALA A 167 8.63 7.33 -2.69
CA ALA A 167 8.75 6.61 -3.96
C ALA A 167 10.19 6.09 -4.18
N GLY A 168 11.19 6.88 -3.80
CA GLY A 168 12.60 6.48 -3.76
C GLY A 168 12.84 5.29 -2.81
N GLY A 169 12.18 5.31 -1.65
CA GLY A 169 12.17 4.22 -0.67
C GLY A 169 11.31 3.00 -1.04
N GLY A 170 10.74 2.96 -2.25
CA GLY A 170 10.04 1.78 -2.78
C GLY A 170 8.51 1.78 -2.62
N SER A 171 7.88 2.88 -2.20
CA SER A 171 6.42 2.93 -2.13
C SER A 171 5.77 3.13 -3.50
N ALA A 172 5.06 2.12 -3.98
CA ALA A 172 4.32 2.18 -5.25
C ALA A 172 3.15 3.17 -5.22
N GLU A 173 2.48 3.32 -4.07
CA GLU A 173 1.42 4.34 -3.87
C GLU A 173 2.01 5.75 -3.92
N ALA A 174 3.19 5.97 -3.32
CA ALA A 174 3.88 7.27 -3.40
C ALA A 174 4.27 7.61 -4.84
N ALA A 175 4.84 6.64 -5.57
CA ALA A 175 5.20 6.81 -6.98
C ALA A 175 3.98 7.19 -7.83
N TYR A 176 2.84 6.51 -7.64
CA TYR A 176 1.61 6.86 -8.34
C TYR A 176 1.09 8.27 -8.01
N ARG A 177 1.12 8.67 -6.74
CA ARG A 177 0.68 10.00 -6.31
C ARG A 177 1.61 11.10 -6.82
N LEU A 178 2.92 10.88 -6.75
CA LEU A 178 3.92 11.77 -7.31
C LEU A 178 3.67 11.98 -8.81
N ALA A 179 3.49 10.90 -9.56
CA ALA A 179 3.15 10.96 -10.97
C ALA A 179 1.90 11.81 -11.22
N THR A 180 0.86 11.64 -10.39
CA THR A 180 -0.40 12.40 -10.52
C THR A 180 -0.21 13.89 -10.27
N VAL A 181 0.62 14.28 -9.29
CA VAL A 181 0.93 15.70 -9.00
C VAL A 181 1.72 16.32 -10.17
N LEU A 182 2.74 15.62 -10.67
CA LEU A 182 3.55 16.08 -11.80
C LEU A 182 2.71 16.21 -13.09
N ASP A 183 1.84 15.24 -13.34
CA ASP A 183 0.93 15.20 -14.48
C ASP A 183 -0.07 16.37 -14.45
N ALA A 184 -0.62 16.70 -13.27
CA ALA A 184 -1.56 17.83 -13.11
C ALA A 184 -0.92 19.20 -13.36
N ARG A 185 0.38 19.35 -13.10
CA ARG A 185 1.13 20.60 -13.36
C ARG A 185 1.61 20.72 -14.80
N ARG A 186 1.51 19.64 -15.59
CA ARG A 186 1.97 19.66 -16.97
C ARG A 186 1.09 20.62 -17.78
N PRO A 187 1.68 21.55 -18.55
CA PRO A 187 0.89 22.33 -19.49
C PRO A 187 0.23 21.37 -20.50
N PRO A 188 -0.98 21.69 -21.00
CA PRO A 188 -1.57 20.92 -22.08
C PRO A 188 -0.57 20.85 -23.22
N ALA A 189 -0.34 19.64 -23.76
CA ALA A 189 0.55 19.48 -24.90
C ALA A 189 0.06 20.42 -26.02
N PRO A 190 0.94 21.23 -26.64
CA PRO A 190 0.55 22.02 -27.80
C PRO A 190 0.01 21.05 -28.85
N ALA A 191 -1.09 21.39 -29.51
CA ALA A 191 -1.64 20.56 -30.58
C ALA A 191 -0.54 20.34 -31.62
N HIS A 192 0.04 19.15 -31.67
CA HIS A 192 1.08 18.85 -32.64
C HIS A 192 0.45 18.90 -34.03
N GLU A 193 1.02 19.75 -34.89
CA GLU A 193 0.70 19.78 -36.31
C GLU A 193 0.92 18.38 -36.89
N LEU A 194 -0.09 17.90 -37.65
CA LEU A 194 -0.04 16.65 -38.38
C LEU A 194 1.23 16.61 -39.25
N GLY A 195 2.28 15.89 -38.86
CA GLY A 195 3.41 15.66 -39.77
C GLY A 195 4.73 15.20 -39.16
N GLU A 196 5.06 15.53 -37.92
CA GLU A 196 6.35 15.12 -37.36
C GLU A 196 6.20 13.99 -36.36
N SER A 197 6.83 12.85 -36.69
CA SER A 197 7.03 11.74 -35.77
C SER A 197 8.07 12.16 -34.72
N ALA A 198 7.68 13.07 -33.83
CA ALA A 198 8.48 13.46 -32.69
C ALA A 198 8.70 12.22 -31.83
N VAL A 199 9.96 11.89 -31.58
CA VAL A 199 10.35 10.88 -30.59
C VAL A 199 9.68 11.31 -29.28
N HIS A 200 8.68 10.55 -28.82
CA HIS A 200 7.98 10.84 -27.57
C HIS A 200 8.96 10.56 -26.43
N GLU A 201 9.69 11.60 -26.01
CA GLU A 201 10.51 11.53 -24.82
C GLU A 201 9.59 11.32 -23.61
N LYS A 202 9.89 10.26 -22.88
CA LYS A 202 9.11 9.87 -21.72
C LYS A 202 9.27 10.93 -20.64
N THR A 203 8.14 11.47 -20.19
CA THR A 203 8.12 12.48 -19.15
C THR A 203 8.33 11.87 -17.77
N GLU A 204 8.79 12.68 -16.81
CA GLU A 204 9.01 12.22 -15.44
C GLU A 204 7.74 11.59 -14.81
N CYS A 205 6.55 12.14 -15.08
CA CYS A 205 5.31 11.56 -14.55
C CYS A 205 5.02 10.17 -15.14
N GLU A 206 5.34 9.94 -16.42
CA GLU A 206 5.20 8.63 -17.07
C GLU A 206 6.18 7.61 -16.47
N GLU A 207 7.39 8.03 -16.12
CA GLU A 207 8.36 7.18 -15.42
C GLU A 207 7.86 6.73 -14.06
N TRP A 208 7.29 7.65 -13.28
CA TRP A 208 6.73 7.32 -11.97
C TRP A 208 5.46 6.46 -12.07
N TYR A 209 4.59 6.68 -13.07
CA TYR A 209 3.47 5.80 -13.34
C TYR A 209 3.93 4.39 -13.68
N GLU A 210 4.94 4.24 -14.55
CA GLU A 210 5.48 2.92 -14.90
C GLU A 210 6.14 2.23 -13.71
N ARG A 211 6.93 2.96 -12.91
CA ARG A 211 7.56 2.42 -11.70
C ARG A 211 6.52 1.94 -10.68
N ALA A 212 5.40 2.65 -10.53
CA ALA A 212 4.29 2.18 -9.69
C ALA A 212 3.59 0.96 -10.31
N ALA A 213 3.37 0.97 -11.63
CA ALA A 213 2.68 -0.10 -12.35
C ALA A 213 3.43 -1.43 -12.33
N THR A 214 4.76 -1.40 -12.48
CA THR A 214 5.64 -2.58 -12.40
C THR A 214 5.67 -3.19 -11.00
N GLN A 215 5.47 -2.37 -9.96
CA GLN A 215 5.31 -2.82 -8.57
C GLN A 215 3.88 -3.29 -8.22
N GLY A 216 2.99 -3.43 -9.22
CA GLY A 216 1.64 -3.95 -9.02
C GLY A 216 0.58 -2.89 -8.69
N HIS A 217 0.90 -1.60 -8.74
CA HIS A 217 -0.06 -0.55 -8.43
C HIS A 217 -1.16 -0.43 -9.50
N ARG A 218 -2.35 -0.95 -9.19
CA ARG A 218 -3.47 -1.12 -10.13
C ARG A 218 -3.92 0.14 -10.84
N ARG A 219 -3.99 1.28 -10.14
CA ARG A 219 -4.37 2.55 -10.78
C ARG A 219 -3.26 3.05 -11.70
N ALA A 220 -2.00 2.76 -11.39
CA ALA A 220 -0.88 3.16 -12.23
C ALA A 220 -0.85 2.31 -13.51
N GLN A 221 -1.08 0.99 -13.40
CA GLN A 221 -1.23 0.11 -14.56
C GLN A 221 -2.31 0.61 -15.53
N VAL A 222 -3.47 1.03 -15.01
CA VAL A 222 -4.51 1.65 -15.83
C VAL A 222 -4.03 2.95 -16.49
N ARG A 223 -3.28 3.81 -15.79
CA ARG A 223 -2.74 5.06 -16.36
C ARG A 223 -1.70 4.80 -17.45
N VAL A 224 -0.79 3.87 -17.24
CA VAL A 224 0.20 3.48 -18.26
C VAL A 224 -0.50 2.91 -19.50
N GLY A 225 -1.53 2.07 -19.31
CA GLY A 225 -2.34 1.58 -20.44
C GLY A 225 -3.08 2.71 -21.20
N MET A 226 -3.53 3.76 -20.50
CA MET A 226 -4.14 4.93 -21.15
C MET A 226 -3.12 5.73 -21.97
N LEU A 227 -1.91 5.91 -21.45
CA LEU A 227 -0.82 6.59 -22.14
C LEU A 227 -0.38 5.82 -23.39
N ALA A 228 -0.22 4.50 -23.28
CA ALA A 228 0.07 3.63 -24.42
C ALA A 228 -1.03 3.71 -25.50
N ALA A 229 -2.30 3.63 -25.10
CA ALA A 229 -3.42 3.76 -26.03
C ALA A 229 -3.47 5.14 -26.72
N ALA A 230 -3.13 6.22 -26.02
CA ALA A 230 -3.07 7.57 -26.58
C ALA A 230 -1.94 7.72 -27.63
N ARG A 231 -0.85 6.96 -27.48
CA ARG A 231 0.22 6.85 -28.48
C ARG A 231 -0.08 5.89 -29.64
N GLY A 232 -1.22 5.20 -29.59
CA GLY A 232 -1.58 4.16 -30.56
C GLY A 232 -0.91 2.79 -30.30
N ASP A 233 -0.21 2.60 -29.19
CA ASP A 233 0.33 1.29 -28.80
C ASP A 233 -0.76 0.43 -28.15
N VAL A 234 -1.54 -0.22 -29.01
CA VAL A 234 -2.66 -1.09 -28.62
C VAL A 234 -2.17 -2.32 -27.84
N VAL A 235 -1.00 -2.87 -28.19
CA VAL A 235 -0.46 -4.09 -27.56
C VAL A 235 -0.04 -3.81 -26.12
N GLU A 236 0.72 -2.73 -25.90
CA GLU A 236 1.11 -2.31 -24.56
C GLU A 236 -0.11 -1.93 -23.73
N ALA A 237 -1.06 -1.18 -24.31
CA ALA A 237 -2.30 -0.82 -23.63
C ALA A 237 -3.09 -2.05 -23.17
N ALA A 238 -3.29 -3.03 -24.05
CA ALA A 238 -3.99 -4.27 -23.75
C ALA A 238 -3.30 -5.04 -22.61
N ARG A 239 -1.96 -5.13 -22.65
CA ARG A 239 -1.16 -5.80 -21.61
C ARG A 239 -1.39 -5.15 -20.24
N TRP A 240 -1.23 -3.84 -20.12
CA TRP A 240 -1.40 -3.15 -18.84
C TRP A 240 -2.84 -3.19 -18.32
N TYR A 241 -3.83 -3.03 -19.20
CA TYR A 241 -5.23 -3.16 -18.79
C TYR A 241 -5.56 -4.58 -18.31
N ARG A 242 -5.04 -5.61 -18.99
CA ARG A 242 -5.19 -7.01 -18.57
C ARG A 242 -4.56 -7.26 -17.21
N THR A 243 -3.30 -6.85 -17.01
CA THR A 243 -2.62 -6.97 -15.71
C THR A 243 -3.41 -6.28 -14.59
N ALA A 244 -3.91 -5.07 -14.83
CA ALA A 244 -4.74 -4.37 -13.87
C ALA A 244 -6.05 -5.11 -13.58
N ALA A 245 -6.73 -5.60 -14.62
CA ALA A 245 -7.99 -6.33 -14.51
C ALA A 245 -7.84 -7.64 -13.73
N GLU A 246 -6.77 -8.38 -14.00
CA GLU A 246 -6.42 -9.63 -13.31
C GLU A 246 -6.14 -9.39 -11.82
N ALA A 247 -5.49 -8.27 -11.48
CA ALA A 247 -5.33 -7.79 -10.11
C ALA A 247 -6.63 -7.20 -9.49
N GLY A 248 -7.78 -7.31 -10.17
CA GLY A 248 -9.09 -6.87 -9.67
C GLY A 248 -9.42 -5.40 -9.91
N SER A 249 -8.72 -4.72 -10.82
CA SER A 249 -9.09 -3.36 -11.23
C SER A 249 -10.29 -3.38 -12.17
N ARG A 250 -11.45 -2.93 -11.67
CA ARG A 250 -12.66 -2.76 -12.50
C ARG A 250 -12.46 -1.76 -13.66
N ASN A 251 -11.61 -0.75 -13.47
CA ASN A 251 -11.28 0.22 -14.53
C ASN A 251 -10.36 -0.42 -15.58
N GLY A 252 -9.43 -1.29 -15.17
CA GLY A 252 -8.60 -2.08 -16.09
C GLY A 252 -9.46 -3.00 -16.96
N ALA A 253 -10.37 -3.75 -16.34
CA ALA A 253 -11.30 -4.62 -17.05
C ALA A 253 -12.19 -3.83 -18.03
N PHE A 254 -12.73 -2.69 -17.59
CA PHE A 254 -13.54 -1.84 -18.47
C PHE A 254 -12.76 -1.30 -19.68
N ASN A 255 -11.54 -0.79 -19.48
CA ASN A 255 -10.71 -0.24 -20.55
C ASN A 255 -10.22 -1.33 -21.51
N LEU A 256 -9.89 -2.53 -21.00
CA LEU A 256 -9.57 -3.66 -21.86
C LEU A 256 -10.75 -4.03 -22.76
N GLY A 257 -11.97 -4.08 -22.21
CA GLY A 257 -13.17 -4.32 -23.01
C GLY A 257 -13.43 -3.24 -24.06
N LEU A 258 -13.17 -1.96 -23.74
CA LEU A 258 -13.26 -0.88 -24.74
C LEU A 258 -12.25 -1.05 -25.88
N LEU A 259 -11.02 -1.49 -25.56
CA LEU A 259 -9.97 -1.72 -26.54
C LEU A 259 -10.33 -2.91 -27.44
N LEU A 260 -10.70 -4.05 -26.86
CA LEU A 260 -11.08 -5.26 -27.59
C LEU A 260 -12.29 -5.03 -28.52
N ALA A 261 -13.29 -4.28 -28.06
CA ALA A 261 -14.45 -3.94 -28.88
C ALA A 261 -14.07 -3.06 -30.09
N ARG A 262 -13.07 -2.17 -29.95
CA ARG A 262 -12.56 -1.36 -31.07
C ARG A 262 -11.80 -2.21 -32.08
N GLU A 263 -11.06 -3.22 -31.61
CA GLU A 263 -10.37 -4.20 -32.45
C GLU A 263 -11.31 -5.28 -33.06
N GLY A 264 -12.62 -5.20 -32.80
CA GLY A 264 -13.63 -6.10 -33.36
C GLY A 264 -13.94 -7.36 -32.52
N SER A 265 -13.27 -7.54 -31.39
CA SER A 265 -13.50 -8.69 -30.48
C SER A 265 -14.61 -8.39 -29.45
N GLU A 266 -15.85 -8.21 -29.90
CA GLU A 266 -17.01 -7.98 -29.01
C GLU A 266 -17.22 -9.10 -27.97
N PRO A 267 -17.09 -10.41 -28.30
CA PRO A 267 -17.27 -11.49 -27.31
C PRO A 267 -16.29 -11.39 -26.13
N GLU A 268 -15.01 -11.10 -26.39
CA GLU A 268 -14.03 -10.90 -25.32
C GLU A 268 -14.28 -9.61 -24.55
N ALA A 269 -14.72 -8.54 -25.22
CA ALA A 269 -15.09 -7.29 -24.57
C ALA A 269 -16.24 -7.50 -23.57
N VAL A 270 -17.24 -8.32 -23.92
CA VAL A 270 -18.34 -8.70 -23.01
C VAL A 270 -17.81 -9.39 -21.76
N VAL A 271 -16.88 -10.34 -21.87
CA VAL A 271 -16.29 -11.02 -20.69
C VAL A 271 -15.67 -10.01 -19.73
N TRP A 272 -14.87 -9.08 -20.24
CA TRP A 272 -14.21 -8.07 -19.39
C TRP A 272 -15.17 -7.02 -18.86
N TRP A 273 -16.18 -6.61 -19.62
CA TRP A 273 -17.22 -5.71 -19.13
C TRP A 273 -18.09 -6.37 -18.06
N THR A 274 -18.42 -7.66 -18.17
CA THR A 274 -19.14 -8.42 -17.14
C THR A 274 -18.35 -8.40 -15.84
N ARG A 275 -17.06 -8.76 -15.87
CA ARG A 275 -16.19 -8.70 -14.70
C ARG A 275 -16.12 -7.31 -14.07
N ALA A 276 -16.04 -6.26 -14.90
CA ALA A 276 -16.04 -4.88 -14.43
C ALA A 276 -17.38 -4.48 -13.78
N ALA A 277 -18.51 -4.84 -14.40
CA ALA A 277 -19.86 -4.51 -13.96
C ALA A 277 -20.25 -5.26 -12.67
N GLU A 278 -19.84 -6.52 -12.54
CA GLU A 278 -19.95 -7.30 -11.31
C GLU A 278 -19.17 -6.63 -10.17
N ALA A 279 -17.95 -6.14 -10.45
CA ALA A 279 -17.13 -5.34 -9.53
C ALA A 279 -17.62 -3.88 -9.33
N GLY A 280 -18.85 -3.56 -9.74
CA GLY A 280 -19.49 -2.28 -9.45
C GLY A 280 -19.25 -1.18 -10.49
N HIS A 281 -18.78 -1.48 -11.70
CA HIS A 281 -18.50 -0.47 -12.72
C HIS A 281 -19.74 -0.15 -13.59
N GLY A 282 -20.48 0.91 -13.23
CA GLY A 282 -21.75 1.24 -13.91
C GLY A 282 -21.66 1.54 -15.41
N ARG A 283 -20.56 2.11 -15.90
CA ARG A 283 -20.34 2.29 -17.36
C ARG A 283 -20.16 0.97 -18.11
N ALA A 284 -19.62 -0.05 -17.45
CA ALA A 284 -19.50 -1.39 -18.04
C ALA A 284 -20.86 -2.08 -18.10
N ALA A 285 -21.66 -1.96 -17.03
CA ALA A 285 -23.03 -2.43 -17.00
C ALA A 285 -23.87 -1.80 -18.13
N LEU A 286 -23.74 -0.48 -18.38
CA LEU A 286 -24.44 0.16 -19.51
C LEU A 286 -23.99 -0.38 -20.87
N ARG A 287 -22.70 -0.71 -21.04
CA ARG A 287 -22.21 -1.33 -22.29
C ARG A 287 -22.82 -2.71 -22.49
N LEU A 288 -22.90 -3.54 -21.45
CA LEU A 288 -23.56 -4.84 -21.51
C LEU A 288 -25.04 -4.69 -21.85
N ALA A 289 -25.76 -3.77 -21.19
CA ALA A 289 -27.17 -3.52 -21.46
C ALA A 289 -27.42 -3.21 -22.95
N LEU A 290 -26.57 -2.38 -23.56
CA LEU A 290 -26.65 -2.05 -24.98
C LEU A 290 -26.30 -3.24 -25.90
N VAL A 291 -25.33 -4.08 -25.52
CA VAL A 291 -24.99 -5.29 -26.29
C VAL A 291 -26.16 -6.27 -26.28
N HIS A 292 -26.71 -6.58 -25.11
CA HIS A 292 -27.84 -7.49 -24.95
C HIS A 292 -29.10 -6.97 -25.66
N ALA A 293 -29.41 -5.67 -25.54
CA ALA A 293 -30.51 -5.05 -26.28
C ALA A 293 -30.37 -5.22 -27.80
N ARG A 294 -29.18 -4.98 -28.37
CA ARG A 294 -28.93 -5.17 -29.81
C ARG A 294 -29.05 -6.63 -30.26
N ARG A 295 -28.83 -7.60 -29.37
CA ARG A 295 -28.98 -9.03 -29.64
C ARG A 295 -30.42 -9.53 -29.46
N GLY A 296 -31.35 -8.66 -29.05
CA GLY A 296 -32.73 -9.03 -28.72
C GLY A 296 -32.87 -9.73 -27.36
N GLU A 297 -31.83 -9.72 -26.53
CA GLU A 297 -31.81 -10.34 -25.21
C GLU A 297 -32.37 -9.35 -24.16
N LEU A 298 -33.64 -8.95 -24.34
CA LEU A 298 -34.26 -7.79 -23.68
C LEU A 298 -34.23 -7.91 -22.14
N THR A 299 -34.50 -9.09 -21.58
CA THR A 299 -34.47 -9.33 -20.13
C THR A 299 -33.08 -9.12 -19.53
N GLU A 300 -32.05 -9.60 -20.21
CA GLU A 300 -30.66 -9.43 -19.76
C GLU A 300 -30.21 -7.97 -19.96
N GLY A 301 -30.63 -7.35 -21.07
CA GLY A 301 -30.47 -5.92 -21.31
C GLY A 301 -31.07 -5.06 -20.19
N GLN A 302 -32.28 -5.39 -19.74
CA GLN A 302 -32.96 -4.71 -18.64
C GLN A 302 -32.21 -4.88 -17.32
N ARG A 303 -31.77 -6.10 -16.99
CA ARG A 303 -30.99 -6.38 -15.77
C ARG A 303 -29.71 -5.56 -15.71
N TRP A 304 -28.95 -5.51 -16.80
CA TRP A 304 -27.73 -4.69 -16.86
C TRP A 304 -28.05 -3.19 -16.85
N ALA A 305 -29.17 -2.75 -17.42
CA ALA A 305 -29.60 -1.37 -17.36
C ALA A 305 -29.96 -0.95 -15.92
N ASP A 306 -30.65 -1.79 -15.15
CA ASP A 306 -30.91 -1.56 -13.73
C ASP A 306 -29.60 -1.45 -12.92
N ARG A 307 -28.67 -2.38 -13.17
CA ARG A 307 -27.36 -2.35 -12.52
C ARG A 307 -26.54 -1.10 -12.89
N ALA A 308 -26.61 -0.66 -14.14
CA ALA A 308 -25.99 0.58 -14.59
C ALA A 308 -26.64 1.83 -13.98
N ALA A 309 -27.96 1.82 -13.78
CA ALA A 309 -28.69 2.89 -13.10
C ALA A 309 -28.28 3.02 -11.63
N ALA A 310 -28.06 1.89 -10.94
CA ALA A 310 -27.65 1.87 -9.55
C ALA A 310 -26.17 2.25 -9.34
N LEU A 311 -25.28 1.84 -10.24
CA LEU A 311 -23.82 1.96 -10.05
C LEU A 311 -23.15 3.06 -10.87
N GLY A 312 -23.85 3.61 -11.85
CA GLY A 312 -23.30 4.60 -12.78
C GLY A 312 -23.26 6.02 -12.18
N PRO A 313 -22.34 6.89 -12.65
CA PRO A 313 -22.46 8.32 -12.41
C PRO A 313 -23.77 8.85 -13.01
N ARG A 314 -24.24 10.01 -12.54
CA ARG A 314 -25.55 10.59 -12.86
C ARG A 314 -25.97 10.47 -14.33
N GLU A 315 -25.09 10.82 -15.27
CA GLU A 315 -25.37 10.76 -16.71
C GLU A 315 -25.58 9.32 -17.21
N VAL A 316 -24.77 8.39 -16.73
CA VAL A 316 -24.87 6.96 -17.06
C VAL A 316 -26.16 6.40 -16.45
N ALA A 317 -26.47 6.78 -15.22
CA ALA A 317 -27.68 6.34 -14.54
C ALA A 317 -28.94 6.80 -15.28
N GLN A 318 -29.01 8.08 -15.67
CA GLN A 318 -30.13 8.61 -16.45
C GLN A 318 -30.29 7.91 -17.80
N ARG A 319 -29.18 7.65 -18.51
CA ARG A 319 -29.21 6.93 -19.78
C ARG A 319 -29.65 5.48 -19.59
N ALA A 320 -29.19 4.83 -18.54
CA ALA A 320 -29.55 3.46 -18.20
C ALA A 320 -31.03 3.34 -17.80
N THR A 321 -31.58 4.29 -17.03
CA THR A 321 -33.01 4.34 -16.69
C THR A 321 -33.87 4.46 -17.95
N ARG A 322 -33.54 5.38 -18.87
CA ARG A 322 -34.27 5.50 -20.14
C ARG A 322 -34.23 4.21 -20.97
N LEU A 323 -33.05 3.58 -21.06
CA LEU A 323 -32.90 2.31 -21.78
C LEU A 323 -33.74 1.20 -21.12
N ARG A 324 -33.70 1.10 -19.79
CA ARG A 324 -34.49 0.13 -19.03
C ARG A 324 -35.98 0.28 -19.26
N ASP A 325 -36.48 1.51 -19.23
CA ASP A 325 -37.90 1.80 -19.38
C ASP A 325 -38.36 1.45 -20.80
N ALA A 326 -37.56 1.78 -21.83
CA ALA A 326 -37.82 1.37 -23.21
C ALA A 326 -37.82 -0.17 -23.38
N LEU A 327 -36.84 -0.87 -22.80
CA LEU A 327 -36.79 -2.34 -22.84
C LEU A 327 -37.98 -2.98 -22.09
N ARG A 328 -38.50 -2.32 -21.04
CA ARG A 328 -39.69 -2.79 -20.32
C ARG A 328 -40.94 -2.67 -21.18
N GLU A 329 -41.10 -1.54 -21.87
CA GLU A 329 -42.22 -1.32 -22.79
C GLU A 329 -42.22 -2.37 -23.90
N GLU A 330 -41.07 -2.63 -24.52
CA GLU A 330 -40.92 -3.68 -25.54
C GLU A 330 -41.21 -5.10 -25.02
N LEU A 331 -40.81 -5.42 -23.78
CA LEU A 331 -41.13 -6.72 -23.15
C LEU A 331 -42.63 -6.89 -22.84
N SER A 332 -43.37 -5.78 -22.73
CA SER A 332 -44.80 -5.77 -22.39
C SER A 332 -45.74 -5.65 -23.60
N ALA A 333 -45.18 -5.42 -24.79
CA ALA A 333 -45.89 -5.31 -26.06
C ALA A 333 -46.03 -6.68 -26.75
#